data_AF-A0A853MEW5-F1
#
_entry.id   AF-A0A853MEW5-F1
#
_cell.length_a   1.000
_cell.length_b   1.000
_cell.length_c   1.000
_cell.angle_alpha   90.00
_cell.angle_beta   90.00
_cell.angle_gamma   90.00
#
_symmetry.space_group_name_H-M   'P 1'
#
loop_
_entity.id
_entity.type
_entity.pdbx_description
1 polymer ?
#
loop_
_entity_poly.entity_id
_entity_poly.type
_entity_poly.pdbx_seq_one_letter_code
_entity_poly.pdbx_strand_id
1 'polypeptide(L)'
;MHFEDQAFDRLGTAVEGNTGPVWYYLLEIIKYGFPWLLFFPGGLYLSWKNRQTPWGSLVFIGTVIYFTIVSLMSTKLPWYIMPIYPFLALAVGVNLGYIWEEHSLGKFLKTPLTIKFLIGFFIFLSVAGVGGCIYFSLFDRQVPLILMSVVLTISMVITSWFISQHSRQFIPVLFGGMYLVLTLLMISQSWVWELNEKFPVQPVAGLIRQHIPAGQKIYTSFPDSRPSLDFYSDCQIIPASLGDLEDKFSSHSFLLVNEEDLGKINLKNSRVLGKSQGFRLIAPTSPSSPTNKL
;
A
#
# COMPACT_ATOMS: atom_id res chain seq x y z
N MET A 1 31.79 6.14 8.69
CA MET A 1 30.95 6.29 9.90
C MET A 1 29.94 7.38 9.60
N HIS A 2 28.69 7.02 9.30
CA HIS A 2 27.58 7.97 9.03
C HIS A 2 26.28 7.52 9.72
N PHE A 3 26.39 6.61 10.70
CA PHE A 3 25.21 6.06 11.40
C PHE A 3 24.69 7.01 12.48
N GLU A 4 25.57 7.75 13.15
CA GLU A 4 25.17 8.66 14.22
C GLU A 4 24.44 9.88 13.65
N ASP A 5 24.99 10.49 12.59
CA ASP A 5 24.37 11.66 11.97
C ASP A 5 22.97 11.34 11.42
N GLN A 6 22.78 10.27 10.62
CA GLN A 6 21.46 9.97 10.05
C GLN A 6 20.40 9.56 11.09
N ALA A 7 20.78 8.87 12.18
CA ALA A 7 19.84 8.43 13.19
C ALA A 7 19.39 9.60 14.09
N PHE A 8 20.33 10.48 14.47
CA PHE A 8 20.02 11.64 15.32
C PHE A 8 19.40 12.80 14.54
N ASP A 9 19.77 13.03 13.27
CA ASP A 9 19.14 14.09 12.46
C ASP A 9 17.66 13.80 12.20
N ARG A 10 17.29 12.52 12.01
CA ARG A 10 15.88 12.09 11.88
C ARG A 10 15.03 12.33 13.13
N LEU A 11 15.65 12.42 14.30
CA LEU A 11 14.98 12.76 15.56
C LEU A 11 14.80 14.27 15.68
N GLY A 12 15.74 15.08 15.18
CA GLY A 12 15.76 16.54 15.33
C GLY A 12 15.10 17.34 14.21
N THR A 13 15.17 16.87 12.96
CA THR A 13 14.65 17.59 11.79
C THR A 13 13.73 16.69 10.98
N ALA A 14 12.60 17.25 10.52
CA ALA A 14 11.66 16.52 9.69
C ALA A 14 12.25 16.35 8.28
N VAL A 15 12.54 15.10 7.92
CA VAL A 15 12.97 14.77 6.56
C VAL A 15 11.75 14.87 5.62
N GLU A 16 11.91 15.56 4.49
CA GLU A 16 10.90 15.65 3.41
C GLU A 16 9.56 16.31 3.80
N GLY A 17 9.51 17.11 4.88
CA GLY A 17 8.26 17.78 5.29
C GLY A 17 7.20 16.85 5.87
N ASN A 18 7.55 15.59 6.17
CA ASN A 18 6.67 14.58 6.77
C ASN A 18 6.48 14.81 8.29
N THR A 19 6.06 16.01 8.67
CA THR A 19 5.63 16.32 10.03
C THR A 19 4.19 15.88 10.23
N GLY A 20 3.93 15.09 11.27
CA GLY A 20 2.57 14.75 11.69
C GLY A 20 2.35 14.97 13.18
N PRO A 21 1.10 15.06 13.65
CA PRO A 21 0.79 15.21 15.06
C PRO A 21 1.14 13.96 15.88
N VAL A 22 1.24 14.08 17.20
CA VAL A 22 1.59 12.95 18.10
C VAL A 22 0.60 11.78 17.98
N TRP A 23 -0.67 12.06 17.63
CA TRP A 23 -1.70 11.04 17.42
C TRP A 23 -1.72 10.43 16.01
N TYR A 24 -0.76 10.77 15.13
CA TYR A 24 -0.68 10.25 13.77
C TYR A 24 -0.76 8.71 13.73
N TYR A 25 0.10 8.03 14.50
CA TYR A 25 0.15 6.57 14.50
C TYR A 25 -1.04 5.90 15.18
N LEU A 26 -1.79 6.62 16.02
CA LEU A 26 -3.05 6.11 16.54
C LEU A 26 -4.05 5.92 15.39
N LEU A 27 -4.13 6.88 14.46
CA LEU A 27 -4.99 6.80 13.29
C LEU A 27 -4.53 5.70 12.33
N GLU A 28 -3.22 5.52 12.14
CA GLU A 28 -2.67 4.43 11.33
C GLU A 28 -3.05 3.05 11.89
N ILE A 29 -2.92 2.85 13.22
CA ILE A 29 -3.36 1.62 13.88
C ILE A 29 -4.86 1.39 13.70
N ILE A 30 -5.67 2.44 13.82
CA ILE A 30 -7.13 2.36 13.60
C ILE A 30 -7.42 1.94 12.15
N LYS A 31 -6.80 2.60 11.16
CA LYS A 31 -7.01 2.35 9.73
C LYS A 31 -6.69 0.92 9.32
N TYR A 32 -5.55 0.38 9.76
CA TYR A 32 -5.08 -0.92 9.32
C TYR A 32 -5.36 -2.07 10.31
N GLY A 33 -5.81 -1.77 11.53
CA GLY A 33 -6.04 -2.75 12.58
C GLY A 33 -7.45 -3.37 12.59
N PHE A 34 -8.43 -2.80 11.89
CA PHE A 34 -9.77 -3.37 11.86
C PHE A 34 -9.84 -4.66 11.03
N PRO A 35 -10.73 -5.61 11.40
CA PRO A 35 -11.65 -5.58 12.55
C PRO A 35 -11.00 -6.04 13.87
N TRP A 36 -9.77 -6.54 13.84
CA TRP A 36 -9.07 -7.14 14.98
C TRP A 36 -8.89 -6.18 16.16
N LEU A 37 -8.75 -4.89 15.88
CA LEU A 37 -8.63 -3.83 16.87
C LEU A 37 -9.80 -3.80 17.87
N LEU A 38 -10.99 -4.30 17.51
CA LEU A 38 -12.12 -4.44 18.43
C LEU A 38 -11.81 -5.33 19.63
N PHE A 39 -10.92 -6.30 19.45
CA PHE A 39 -10.49 -7.25 20.48
C PHE A 39 -9.19 -6.83 21.17
N PHE A 40 -8.55 -5.75 20.72
CA PHE A 40 -7.28 -5.29 21.28
C PHE A 40 -7.40 -4.77 22.73
N PRO A 41 -8.41 -3.97 23.13
CA PRO A 41 -8.53 -3.48 24.50
C PRO A 41 -8.61 -4.59 25.55
N GLY A 42 -9.33 -5.68 25.26
CA GLY A 42 -9.39 -6.84 26.15
C GLY A 42 -8.05 -7.55 26.28
N GLY A 43 -7.29 -7.66 25.18
CA GLY A 43 -5.94 -8.22 25.17
C GLY A 43 -4.94 -7.36 25.95
N LEU A 44 -5.02 -6.05 25.79
CA LEU A 44 -4.18 -5.11 26.52
C LEU A 44 -4.48 -5.14 28.03
N TYR A 45 -5.77 -5.22 28.41
CA TYR A 45 -6.18 -5.40 29.80
C TYR A 45 -5.65 -6.71 30.41
N LEU A 46 -5.75 -7.82 29.67
CA LEU A 46 -5.20 -9.11 30.10
C LEU A 46 -3.67 -9.06 30.25
N SER A 47 -2.99 -8.37 29.34
CA SER A 47 -1.53 -8.18 29.38
C SER A 47 -1.12 -7.37 30.61
N TRP A 48 -1.82 -6.27 30.90
CA TRP A 48 -1.59 -5.44 32.10
C TRP A 48 -1.81 -6.21 33.41
N LYS A 49 -2.89 -7.02 33.48
CA LYS A 49 -3.19 -7.87 34.63
C LYS A 49 -2.10 -8.92 34.86
N ASN A 50 -1.56 -9.48 33.78
CA ASN A 50 -0.52 -10.51 33.80
C ASN A 50 0.88 -9.95 33.53
N ARG A 51 1.14 -8.69 33.84
CA ARG A 51 2.44 -8.02 33.60
C ARG A 51 3.64 -8.67 34.28
N GLN A 52 3.40 -9.54 35.27
CA GLN A 52 4.44 -10.34 35.94
C GLN A 52 4.89 -11.56 35.12
N THR A 53 4.12 -11.93 34.09
CA THR A 53 4.47 -13.03 33.19
C THR A 53 5.29 -12.51 32.00
N PRO A 54 6.17 -13.33 31.40
CA PRO A 54 6.97 -12.91 30.25
C PRO A 54 6.13 -12.39 29.08
N TRP A 55 5.02 -13.05 28.76
CA TRP A 55 4.16 -12.64 27.64
C TRP A 55 3.42 -11.33 27.94
N GLY A 56 2.87 -11.18 29.15
CA GLY A 56 2.08 -10.00 29.52
C GLY A 56 2.96 -8.75 29.60
N SER A 57 4.17 -8.91 30.13
CA SER A 57 5.20 -7.87 30.13
C SER A 57 5.62 -7.49 28.70
N LEU A 58 5.95 -8.47 27.86
CA LEU A 58 6.36 -8.24 26.48
C LEU A 58 5.29 -7.49 25.66
N VAL A 59 4.03 -7.91 25.75
CA VAL A 59 2.93 -7.27 25.01
C VAL A 59 2.68 -5.85 25.52
N PHE A 60 2.57 -5.67 26.84
CA PHE A 60 2.24 -4.36 27.41
C PHE A 60 3.38 -3.37 27.21
N ILE A 61 4.60 -3.73 27.64
CA ILE A 61 5.77 -2.87 27.55
C ILE A 61 6.15 -2.65 26.08
N GLY A 62 6.16 -3.69 25.26
CA GLY A 62 6.49 -3.59 23.84
C GLY A 62 5.54 -2.67 23.09
N THR A 63 4.23 -2.80 23.32
CA THR A 63 3.23 -1.90 22.72
C THR A 63 3.43 -0.45 23.18
N VAL A 64 3.52 -0.22 24.50
CA VAL A 64 3.58 1.14 25.07
C VAL A 64 4.88 1.84 24.68
N ILE A 65 6.02 1.20 24.92
CA ILE A 65 7.33 1.80 24.63
C ILE A 65 7.47 2.09 23.13
N TYR A 66 7.16 1.12 22.27
CA TYR A 66 7.31 1.30 20.84
C TYR A 66 6.38 2.40 20.31
N PHE A 67 5.12 2.39 20.73
CA PHE A 67 4.15 3.41 20.33
C PHE A 67 4.58 4.81 20.79
N THR A 68 5.06 4.95 22.03
CA THR A 68 5.55 6.23 22.56
C THR A 68 6.76 6.73 21.77
N ILE A 69 7.77 5.88 21.54
CA ILE A 69 8.98 6.27 20.79
C ILE A 69 8.58 6.78 19.41
N VAL A 70 7.83 5.98 18.64
CA VAL A 70 7.46 6.31 17.26
C VAL A 70 6.56 7.55 17.20
N SER A 71 5.65 7.74 18.17
CA SER A 71 4.80 8.94 18.24
C SER A 71 5.57 10.23 18.54
N LEU A 72 6.67 10.14 19.29
CA LEU A 72 7.55 11.27 19.61
C LEU A 72 8.56 11.60 18.52
N MET A 73 8.77 10.72 17.52
CA MET A 73 9.66 11.01 16.40
C MET A 73 9.15 12.20 15.57
N SER A 74 10.07 13.08 15.19
CA SER A 74 9.79 14.26 14.37
C SER A 74 9.33 13.89 12.97
N THR A 75 10.05 12.97 12.32
CA THR A 75 9.68 12.41 11.02
C THR A 75 8.64 11.31 11.19
N LYS A 76 7.49 11.43 10.51
CA LYS A 76 6.41 10.44 10.57
C LYS A 76 6.18 9.79 9.20
N LEU A 77 6.48 8.50 9.12
CA LEU A 77 6.31 7.69 7.92
C LEU A 77 5.35 6.54 8.22
N PRO A 78 4.39 6.21 7.34
CA PRO A 78 3.38 5.18 7.60
C PRO A 78 3.98 3.84 8.04
N TRP A 79 5.13 3.45 7.49
CA TRP A 79 5.77 2.18 7.79
C TRP A 79 6.50 2.12 9.15
N TYR A 80 6.76 3.25 9.81
CA TYR A 80 7.42 3.25 11.12
C TYR A 80 6.59 2.57 12.19
N ILE A 81 5.28 2.46 12.02
CA ILE A 81 4.43 1.77 12.99
C ILE A 81 4.49 0.25 12.85
N MET A 82 4.97 -0.31 11.72
CA MET A 82 4.86 -1.74 11.41
C MET A 82 5.37 -2.69 12.51
N PRO A 83 6.49 -2.41 13.20
CA PRO A 83 6.98 -3.28 14.28
C PRO A 83 6.05 -3.37 15.50
N ILE A 84 4.99 -2.57 15.60
CA ILE A 84 4.01 -2.68 16.69
C ILE A 84 3.04 -3.87 16.48
N TYR A 85 2.75 -4.25 15.23
CA TYR A 85 1.71 -5.23 14.92
C TYR A 85 1.90 -6.61 15.56
N PRO A 86 3.12 -7.16 15.74
CA PRO A 86 3.31 -8.39 16.50
C PRO A 86 2.77 -8.31 17.93
N PHE A 87 2.95 -7.18 18.63
CA PHE A 87 2.42 -7.00 19.99
C PHE A 87 0.89 -6.89 19.99
N LEU A 88 0.29 -6.18 19.02
CA LEU A 88 -1.17 -6.14 18.89
C LEU A 88 -1.74 -7.51 18.56
N ALA A 89 -1.10 -8.25 17.66
CA ALA A 89 -1.53 -9.59 17.27
C ALA A 89 -1.50 -10.56 18.46
N LEU A 90 -0.46 -10.49 19.31
CA LEU A 90 -0.40 -11.27 20.56
C LEU A 90 -1.51 -10.86 21.54
N ALA A 91 -1.73 -9.55 21.75
CA ALA A 91 -2.81 -9.07 22.61
C ALA A 91 -4.18 -9.57 22.13
N VAL A 92 -4.47 -9.39 20.84
CA VAL A 92 -5.72 -9.85 20.22
C VAL A 92 -5.85 -11.37 20.31
N GLY A 93 -4.78 -12.11 20.01
CA GLY A 93 -4.76 -13.57 20.06
C GLY A 93 -5.06 -14.11 21.46
N VAL A 94 -4.43 -13.55 22.50
CA VAL A 94 -4.73 -13.90 23.90
C VAL A 94 -6.19 -13.61 24.25
N ASN A 95 -6.72 -12.47 23.83
CA ASN A 95 -8.12 -12.14 24.10
C ASN A 95 -9.09 -13.09 23.37
N LEU A 96 -8.85 -13.37 22.09
CA LEU A 96 -9.66 -14.32 21.32
C LEU A 96 -9.55 -15.74 21.88
N GLY A 97 -8.36 -16.16 22.35
CA GLY A 97 -8.16 -17.43 23.04
C GLY A 97 -8.95 -17.49 24.34
N TYR A 98 -8.94 -16.42 25.13
CA TYR A 98 -9.78 -16.31 26.31
C TYR A 98 -11.27 -16.35 25.97
N ILE A 99 -11.72 -15.74 24.87
CA ILE A 99 -13.12 -15.80 24.42
C ILE A 99 -13.50 -17.20 23.92
N TRP A 100 -12.54 -17.95 23.35
CA TRP A 100 -12.77 -19.30 22.81
C TRP A 100 -13.09 -20.35 23.89
N GLU A 101 -12.54 -20.17 25.09
CA GLU A 101 -12.85 -21.00 26.25
C GLU A 101 -14.32 -20.82 26.68
N GLU A 102 -15.06 -21.93 26.76
CA GLU A 102 -16.54 -21.94 26.87
C GLU A 102 -17.05 -21.25 28.13
N HIS A 103 -16.31 -21.33 29.24
CA HIS A 103 -16.65 -20.70 30.51
C HIS A 103 -16.46 -19.17 30.50
N SER A 104 -15.51 -18.66 29.72
CA SER A 104 -15.17 -17.24 29.61
C SER A 104 -15.91 -16.54 28.49
N LEU A 105 -16.39 -17.27 27.47
CA LEU A 105 -17.28 -16.75 26.45
C LEU A 105 -18.52 -16.10 27.10
N GLY A 106 -19.18 -16.80 28.03
CA GLY A 106 -20.31 -16.25 28.78
C GLY A 106 -19.95 -15.05 29.66
N LYS A 107 -18.69 -14.85 30.05
CA LYS A 107 -18.24 -13.69 30.84
C LYS A 107 -17.91 -12.48 29.96
N PHE A 108 -17.30 -12.70 28.80
CA PHE A 108 -17.08 -11.68 27.78
C PHE A 108 -18.41 -11.18 27.20
N LEU A 109 -19.33 -12.11 26.96
CA LEU A 109 -20.68 -11.88 26.46
C LEU A 109 -21.69 -11.46 27.56
N LYS A 110 -21.28 -11.37 28.82
CA LYS A 110 -22.16 -10.87 29.91
C LYS A 110 -22.39 -9.36 29.86
N THR A 111 -21.57 -8.62 29.12
CA THR A 111 -21.75 -7.17 28.96
C THR A 111 -22.66 -6.94 27.75
N PRO A 112 -23.98 -6.70 27.95
CA PRO A 112 -24.92 -6.59 26.83
C PRO A 112 -24.56 -5.44 25.88
N LEU A 113 -23.87 -4.42 26.38
CA LEU A 113 -23.39 -3.29 25.58
C LEU A 113 -22.29 -3.72 24.58
N THR A 114 -21.32 -4.53 25.01
CA THR A 114 -20.23 -5.02 24.14
C THR A 114 -20.77 -5.89 23.02
N ILE A 115 -21.72 -6.78 23.30
CA ILE A 115 -22.37 -7.61 22.28
C ILE A 115 -23.13 -6.75 21.29
N LYS A 116 -24.02 -5.88 21.77
CA LYS A 116 -24.83 -5.03 20.90
C LYS A 116 -23.95 -4.15 20.01
N PHE A 117 -22.85 -3.65 20.55
CA PHE A 117 -21.85 -2.92 19.79
C PHE A 117 -21.20 -3.78 18.70
N LEU A 118 -20.70 -4.98 19.02
CA LEU A 118 -20.07 -5.87 18.04
C LEU A 118 -21.06 -6.30 16.94
N ILE A 119 -22.27 -6.71 17.32
CA ILE A 119 -23.35 -7.05 16.38
C ILE A 119 -23.66 -5.86 15.48
N GLY A 120 -23.86 -4.67 16.05
CA GLY A 120 -24.15 -3.45 15.31
C GLY A 120 -23.01 -3.08 14.34
N PHE A 121 -21.76 -3.21 14.77
CA PHE A 121 -20.58 -2.95 13.95
C PHE A 121 -20.48 -3.90 12.76
N PHE A 122 -20.64 -5.21 12.97
CA PHE A 122 -20.59 -6.18 11.87
C PHE A 122 -21.80 -6.08 10.94
N ILE A 123 -23.00 -5.75 11.47
CA ILE A 123 -24.16 -5.43 10.61
C ILE A 123 -23.87 -4.19 9.76
N PHE A 124 -23.29 -3.13 10.34
CA PHE A 124 -22.89 -1.95 9.59
C PHE A 124 -21.91 -2.28 8.46
N LEU A 125 -20.88 -3.10 8.72
CA LEU A 125 -19.96 -3.58 7.67
C LEU A 125 -20.67 -4.42 6.59
N SER A 126 -21.64 -5.23 6.98
CA SER A 126 -22.46 -5.97 6.02
C SER A 126 -23.26 -5.03 5.10
N VAL A 127 -23.87 -3.98 5.66
CA VAL A 127 -24.60 -2.96 4.89
C VAL A 127 -23.65 -2.21 3.96
N ALA A 128 -22.44 -1.87 4.41
CA ALA A 128 -21.40 -1.29 3.56
C ALA A 128 -21.02 -2.23 2.40
N GLY A 129 -20.90 -3.54 2.66
CA GLY A 129 -20.68 -4.55 1.62
C GLY A 129 -21.82 -4.61 0.61
N VAL A 130 -23.08 -4.53 1.04
CA VAL A 130 -24.24 -4.45 0.13
C VAL A 130 -24.18 -3.18 -0.71
N GLY A 131 -23.82 -2.04 -0.10
CA GLY A 131 -23.59 -0.78 -0.81
C GLY A 131 -22.50 -0.91 -1.88
N GLY A 132 -21.38 -1.58 -1.56
CA GLY A 132 -20.32 -1.91 -2.50
C GLY A 132 -20.81 -2.77 -3.67
N CYS A 133 -21.57 -3.84 -3.38
CA CYS A 133 -22.18 -4.68 -4.41
C CYS A 133 -23.06 -3.87 -5.38
N ILE A 134 -23.93 -3.00 -4.85
CA ILE A 134 -24.83 -2.16 -5.66
C ILE A 134 -24.02 -1.17 -6.48
N TYR A 135 -23.09 -0.44 -5.85
CA TYR A 135 -22.30 0.58 -6.51
C TYR A 135 -21.47 0.02 -7.67
N PHE A 136 -20.69 -1.04 -7.41
CA PHE A 136 -19.87 -1.68 -8.44
C PHE A 136 -20.69 -2.47 -9.46
N SER A 137 -21.96 -2.77 -9.20
CA SER A 137 -22.82 -3.38 -10.23
C SER A 137 -23.45 -2.34 -11.17
N LEU A 138 -23.76 -1.15 -10.67
CA LEU A 138 -24.53 -0.13 -11.39
C LEU A 138 -23.68 0.98 -12.03
N PHE A 139 -22.60 1.40 -11.37
CA PHE A 139 -21.83 2.58 -11.78
C PHE A 139 -20.46 2.23 -12.37
N ASP A 140 -19.76 1.24 -11.81
CA ASP A 140 -18.43 0.86 -12.26
C ASP A 140 -18.21 -0.66 -12.14
N ARG A 141 -18.43 -1.37 -13.25
CA ARG A 141 -18.53 -2.83 -13.29
C ARG A 141 -17.18 -3.52 -13.11
N GLN A 142 -16.76 -3.61 -11.85
CA GLN A 142 -15.54 -4.31 -11.43
C GLN A 142 -15.89 -5.63 -10.73
N VAL A 143 -15.86 -6.74 -11.48
CA VAL A 143 -16.19 -8.09 -10.97
C VAL A 143 -15.42 -8.48 -9.70
N PRO A 144 -14.10 -8.22 -9.57
CA PRO A 144 -13.37 -8.56 -8.34
C PRO A 144 -13.93 -7.84 -7.10
N LEU A 145 -14.26 -6.55 -7.21
CA LEU A 145 -14.78 -5.76 -6.10
C LEU A 145 -16.20 -6.17 -5.70
N ILE A 146 -17.04 -6.57 -6.67
CA ILE A 146 -18.35 -7.16 -6.39
C ILE A 146 -18.19 -8.46 -5.60
N LEU A 147 -17.30 -9.36 -6.03
CA LEU A 147 -17.05 -10.63 -5.34
C LEU A 147 -16.54 -10.40 -3.90
N MET A 148 -15.60 -9.49 -3.71
CA MET A 148 -15.11 -9.10 -2.38
C MET A 148 -16.25 -8.55 -1.51
N SER A 149 -17.11 -7.71 -2.08
CA SER A 149 -18.26 -7.13 -1.38
C SER A 149 -19.27 -8.20 -0.94
N VAL A 150 -19.57 -9.19 -1.80
CA VAL A 150 -20.44 -10.33 -1.47
C VAL A 150 -19.84 -11.17 -0.35
N VAL A 151 -18.56 -11.53 -0.44
CA VAL A 151 -17.86 -12.32 0.60
C VAL A 151 -17.84 -11.55 1.93
N LEU A 152 -17.56 -10.25 1.89
CA LEU A 152 -17.61 -9.39 3.07
C LEU A 152 -19.01 -9.39 3.69
N THR A 153 -20.06 -9.13 2.92
CA THR A 153 -21.44 -9.15 3.41
C THR A 153 -21.79 -10.48 4.07
N ILE A 154 -21.57 -11.60 3.38
CA ILE A 154 -21.92 -12.94 3.91
C ILE A 154 -21.15 -13.22 5.21
N SER A 155 -19.83 -12.99 5.21
CA SER A 155 -19.01 -13.26 6.40
C SER A 155 -19.38 -12.38 7.59
N MET A 156 -19.69 -11.10 7.38
CA MET A 156 -20.12 -10.19 8.45
C MET A 156 -21.51 -10.53 9.00
N VAL A 157 -22.45 -10.95 8.16
CA VAL A 157 -23.78 -11.44 8.59
C VAL A 157 -23.63 -12.69 9.45
N ILE A 158 -22.89 -13.69 8.97
CA ILE A 158 -22.69 -14.95 9.72
C ILE A 158 -21.94 -14.70 11.02
N THR A 159 -20.93 -13.81 11.02
CA THR A 159 -20.22 -13.39 12.24
C THR A 159 -21.17 -12.76 13.25
N SER A 160 -21.99 -11.80 12.81
CA SER A 160 -22.98 -11.14 13.67
C SER A 160 -24.00 -12.13 14.24
N TRP A 161 -24.46 -13.06 13.40
CA TRP A 161 -25.37 -14.14 13.82
C TRP A 161 -24.73 -15.04 14.88
N PHE A 162 -23.50 -15.52 14.69
CA PHE A 162 -22.84 -16.35 15.71
C PHE A 162 -22.53 -15.61 17.01
N ILE A 163 -22.24 -14.30 16.95
CA ILE A 163 -22.12 -13.48 18.17
C ILE A 163 -23.47 -13.42 18.89
N SER A 164 -24.60 -13.24 18.17
CA SER A 164 -25.93 -13.23 18.77
C SER A 164 -26.30 -14.57 19.44
N GLN A 165 -25.85 -15.68 18.84
CA GLN A 165 -26.03 -17.03 19.36
C GLN A 165 -25.05 -17.40 20.47
N HIS A 166 -24.17 -16.48 20.89
CA HIS A 166 -23.12 -16.75 21.86
C HIS A 166 -22.29 -17.99 21.45
N SER A 167 -21.94 -18.10 20.17
CA SER A 167 -21.16 -19.21 19.62
C SER A 167 -19.76 -18.75 19.29
N ARG A 168 -18.74 -19.44 19.81
CA ARG A 168 -17.32 -19.18 19.47
C ARG A 168 -16.99 -19.29 17.99
N GLN A 169 -17.87 -19.89 17.18
CA GLN A 169 -17.71 -20.03 15.74
C GLN A 169 -17.63 -18.68 15.00
N PHE A 170 -18.03 -17.57 15.62
CA PHE A 170 -17.81 -16.25 15.03
C PHE A 170 -16.33 -15.98 14.74
N ILE A 171 -15.39 -16.51 15.56
CA ILE A 171 -13.95 -16.28 15.42
C ILE A 171 -13.40 -16.85 14.10
N PRO A 172 -13.55 -18.16 13.80
CA PRO A 172 -13.07 -18.72 12.54
C PRO A 172 -13.82 -18.18 11.32
N VAL A 173 -15.10 -17.81 11.44
CA VAL A 173 -15.85 -17.17 10.34
C VAL A 173 -15.29 -15.78 10.04
N LEU A 174 -15.08 -14.96 11.07
CA LEU A 174 -14.49 -13.63 10.92
C LEU A 174 -13.09 -13.74 10.31
N PHE A 175 -12.26 -14.65 10.83
CA PHE A 175 -10.93 -14.93 10.29
C PHE A 175 -11.00 -15.35 8.82
N GLY A 176 -11.75 -16.41 8.50
CA GLY A 176 -11.86 -16.92 7.13
C GLY A 176 -12.39 -15.86 6.16
N GLY A 177 -13.42 -15.11 6.54
CA GLY A 177 -13.99 -14.04 5.73
C GLY A 177 -12.99 -12.92 5.42
N MET A 178 -12.31 -12.40 6.44
CA MET A 178 -11.34 -11.31 6.27
C MET A 178 -10.16 -11.72 5.38
N TYR A 179 -9.59 -12.91 5.62
CA TYR A 179 -8.45 -13.39 4.84
C TYR A 179 -8.87 -13.82 3.43
N LEU A 180 -10.10 -14.29 3.22
CA LEU A 180 -10.62 -14.55 1.88
C LEU A 180 -10.78 -13.26 1.09
N VAL A 181 -11.35 -12.19 1.67
CA VAL A 181 -11.43 -10.87 1.03
C VAL A 181 -10.03 -10.33 0.71
N LEU A 182 -9.09 -10.44 1.64
CA LEU A 182 -7.70 -10.02 1.42
C LEU A 182 -7.03 -10.83 0.31
N THR A 183 -7.26 -12.14 0.26
CA THR A 183 -6.71 -13.01 -0.79
C THR A 183 -7.29 -12.62 -2.15
N LEU A 184 -8.60 -12.39 -2.24
CA LEU A 184 -9.25 -11.90 -3.46
C LEU A 184 -8.68 -10.55 -3.89
N LEU A 185 -8.42 -9.64 -2.95
CA LEU A 185 -7.79 -8.35 -3.23
C LEU A 185 -6.41 -8.54 -3.87
N MET A 186 -5.54 -9.35 -3.26
CA MET A 186 -4.17 -9.57 -3.73
C MET A 186 -4.09 -10.33 -5.07
N ILE A 187 -5.05 -11.22 -5.35
CA ILE A 187 -5.17 -11.91 -6.65
C ILE A 187 -5.69 -10.95 -7.74
N SER A 188 -6.47 -9.94 -7.37
CA SER A 188 -7.03 -8.98 -8.32
C SER A 188 -5.99 -7.93 -8.76
N GLN A 189 -6.30 -7.16 -9.80
CA GLN A 189 -5.49 -6.00 -10.22
C GLN A 189 -5.86 -4.72 -9.45
N SER A 190 -6.88 -4.77 -8.58
CA SER A 190 -7.43 -3.58 -7.90
C SER A 190 -6.48 -2.98 -6.86
N TRP A 191 -5.49 -3.74 -6.37
CA TRP A 191 -4.49 -3.22 -5.42
C TRP A 191 -3.33 -2.47 -6.11
N VAL A 192 -3.16 -2.62 -7.44
CA VAL A 192 -2.06 -2.01 -8.22
C VAL A 192 -2.38 -0.55 -8.61
N TRP A 193 -3.47 0.01 -8.10
CA TRP A 193 -3.95 1.34 -8.46
C TRP A 193 -2.86 2.43 -8.37
N GLU A 194 -2.05 2.44 -7.30
CA GLU A 194 -0.95 3.39 -7.10
C GLU A 194 0.16 3.29 -8.17
N LEU A 195 0.44 2.09 -8.69
CA LEU A 195 1.40 1.87 -9.78
C LEU A 195 0.83 2.18 -11.17
N ASN A 196 -0.50 2.16 -11.29
CA ASN A 196 -1.24 2.43 -12.52
C ASN A 196 -1.67 3.89 -12.69
N GLU A 197 -1.37 4.78 -11.74
CA GLU A 197 -1.72 6.23 -11.85
C GLU A 197 -1.04 6.95 -13.02
N LYS A 198 0.02 6.35 -13.58
CA LYS A 198 0.81 6.93 -14.68
C LYS A 198 0.66 6.08 -15.95
N PHE A 199 1.71 5.38 -16.34
CA PHE A 199 1.72 4.50 -17.51
C PHE A 199 2.27 3.12 -17.11
N PRO A 200 1.92 2.02 -17.80
CA PRO A 200 2.53 0.73 -17.51
C PRO A 200 4.00 0.73 -17.95
N VAL A 201 4.92 0.36 -17.04
CA VAL A 201 6.37 0.47 -17.28
C VAL A 201 6.88 -0.60 -18.24
N GLN A 202 6.39 -1.84 -18.15
CA GLN A 202 6.92 -2.96 -18.93
C GLN A 202 6.87 -2.73 -20.46
N PRO A 203 5.78 -2.23 -21.07
CA PRO A 203 5.76 -1.94 -22.49
C PRO A 203 6.74 -0.83 -22.93
N VAL A 204 7.00 0.15 -22.08
CA VAL A 204 7.93 1.26 -22.38
C VAL A 204 9.38 0.80 -22.19
N ALA A 205 9.65 0.04 -21.13
CA ALA A 205 10.94 -0.60 -20.91
C ALA A 205 11.32 -1.56 -22.05
N GLY A 206 10.36 -2.37 -22.52
CA GLY A 206 10.56 -3.27 -23.65
C GLY A 206 10.91 -2.53 -24.95
N LEU A 207 10.27 -1.38 -25.21
CA LEU A 207 10.60 -0.51 -26.34
C LEU A 207 12.06 -0.03 -26.26
N ILE A 208 12.50 0.40 -25.08
CA ILE A 208 13.89 0.86 -24.85
C ILE A 208 14.87 -0.29 -25.08
N ARG A 209 14.64 -1.43 -24.45
CA ARG A 209 15.53 -2.60 -24.50
C ARG A 209 15.70 -3.17 -25.91
N GLN A 210 14.69 -3.04 -26.76
CA GLN A 210 14.76 -3.47 -28.16
C GLN A 210 15.67 -2.59 -29.03
N HIS A 211 15.88 -1.32 -28.67
CA HIS A 211 16.55 -0.35 -29.53
C HIS A 211 17.82 0.25 -28.93
N ILE A 212 18.00 0.16 -27.62
CA ILE A 212 19.10 0.79 -26.88
C ILE A 212 19.83 -0.27 -26.05
N PRO A 213 21.17 -0.33 -26.11
CA PRO A 213 21.95 -1.25 -25.31
C PRO A 213 21.95 -0.84 -23.82
N ALA A 214 22.12 -1.83 -22.95
CA ALA A 214 22.14 -1.62 -21.50
C ALA A 214 23.22 -0.63 -21.04
N GLY A 215 22.93 0.10 -19.95
CA GLY A 215 23.83 1.05 -19.30
C GLY A 215 23.83 2.46 -19.89
N GLN A 216 22.98 2.72 -20.89
CA GLN A 216 22.88 4.06 -21.49
C GLN A 216 22.00 5.01 -20.69
N LYS A 217 22.28 6.30 -20.85
CA LYS A 217 21.47 7.39 -20.29
C LYS A 217 20.45 7.84 -21.30
N ILE A 218 19.20 7.86 -20.89
CA ILE A 218 18.06 8.31 -21.69
C ILE A 218 17.42 9.48 -20.94
N TYR A 219 17.18 10.59 -21.63
CA TYR A 219 16.47 11.72 -21.03
C TYR A 219 15.00 11.67 -21.37
N THR A 220 14.13 11.96 -20.40
CA THR A 220 12.68 11.88 -20.59
C THR A 220 11.98 13.20 -20.29
N SER A 221 10.90 13.47 -21.03
CA SER A 221 9.99 14.59 -20.75
C SER A 221 9.02 14.29 -19.61
N PHE A 222 9.00 13.05 -19.11
CA PHE A 222 8.21 12.70 -17.94
C PHE A 222 8.83 13.30 -16.68
N PRO A 223 8.07 14.05 -15.85
CA PRO A 223 8.65 14.87 -14.78
C PRO A 223 9.22 14.05 -13.62
N ASP A 224 8.67 12.87 -13.35
CA ASP A 224 9.05 12.08 -12.18
C ASP A 224 10.03 10.97 -12.54
N SER A 225 11.06 10.79 -11.69
CA SER A 225 11.93 9.62 -11.79
C SER A 225 11.14 8.35 -11.52
N ARG A 226 11.42 7.29 -12.30
CA ARG A 226 10.72 6.01 -12.19
C ARG A 226 11.72 4.85 -12.13
N PRO A 227 12.17 4.45 -10.92
CA PRO A 227 13.18 3.41 -10.73
C PRO A 227 12.83 2.06 -11.36
N SER A 228 11.54 1.72 -11.45
CA SER A 228 11.10 0.50 -12.13
C SER A 228 11.40 0.56 -13.63
N LEU A 229 11.31 1.72 -14.27
CA LEU A 229 11.59 1.88 -15.69
C LEU A 229 13.09 1.74 -15.95
N ASP A 230 13.93 2.27 -15.05
CA ASP A 230 15.38 2.06 -15.10
C ASP A 230 15.70 0.56 -15.01
N PHE A 231 15.12 -0.11 -14.02
CA PHE A 231 15.33 -1.54 -13.79
C PHE A 231 14.91 -2.42 -14.98
N TYR A 232 13.69 -2.23 -15.52
CA TYR A 232 13.20 -3.08 -16.61
C TYR A 232 13.82 -2.76 -17.98
N SER A 233 14.38 -1.56 -18.16
CA SER A 233 15.01 -1.14 -19.42
C SER A 233 16.51 -1.40 -19.47
N ASP A 234 17.12 -1.78 -18.34
CA ASP A 234 18.58 -1.88 -18.16
C ASP A 234 19.32 -0.55 -18.45
N CYS A 235 18.62 0.60 -18.40
CA CYS A 235 19.12 1.94 -18.73
C CYS A 235 18.82 2.94 -17.62
N GLN A 236 19.54 4.07 -17.58
CA GLN A 236 19.28 5.15 -16.63
C GLN A 236 18.40 6.22 -17.27
N ILE A 237 17.19 6.43 -16.75
CA ILE A 237 16.22 7.36 -17.32
C ILE A 237 16.13 8.61 -16.45
N ILE A 238 16.53 9.74 -17.02
CA ILE A 238 16.72 10.99 -16.30
C ILE A 238 15.63 11.98 -16.74
N PRO A 239 14.73 12.40 -15.84
CA PRO A 239 13.80 13.49 -16.11
C PRO A 239 14.55 14.78 -16.46
N ALA A 240 14.11 15.46 -17.51
CA ALA A 240 14.66 16.74 -17.92
C ALA A 240 13.56 17.68 -18.39
N SER A 241 13.76 18.99 -18.22
CA SER A 241 12.81 20.00 -18.71
C SER A 241 12.80 20.02 -20.25
N LEU A 242 11.74 20.53 -20.86
CA LEU A 242 11.62 20.58 -22.32
C LEU A 242 12.78 21.36 -22.98
N GLY A 243 13.26 22.43 -22.34
CA GLY A 243 14.43 23.18 -22.81
C GLY A 243 15.73 22.38 -22.69
N ASP A 244 15.94 21.70 -21.56
CA ASP A 244 17.14 20.88 -21.37
C ASP A 244 17.17 19.67 -22.32
N LEU A 245 16.01 19.14 -22.71
CA LEU A 245 15.92 18.02 -23.66
C LEU A 245 16.48 18.39 -25.03
N GLU A 246 16.31 19.62 -25.50
CA GLU A 246 16.90 20.09 -26.78
C GLU A 246 18.43 20.15 -26.71
N ASP A 247 18.95 20.64 -25.58
CA ASP A 247 20.40 20.68 -25.33
C ASP A 247 21.00 19.28 -25.21
N LYS A 248 20.31 18.37 -24.49
CA LYS A 248 20.73 16.97 -24.38
C LYS A 248 20.63 16.23 -25.71
N PHE A 249 19.63 16.51 -26.54
CA PHE A 249 19.53 15.94 -27.87
C PHE A 249 20.70 16.36 -28.76
N SER A 250 21.08 17.64 -28.71
CA SER A 250 22.23 18.19 -29.44
C SER A 250 23.54 17.50 -29.06
N SER A 251 23.64 17.00 -27.83
CA SER A 251 24.77 16.16 -27.35
C SER A 251 24.72 14.69 -27.79
N HIS A 252 23.84 14.33 -28.74
CA HIS A 252 23.62 12.97 -29.25
C HIS A 252 23.09 11.96 -28.19
N SER A 253 22.30 12.45 -27.23
CA SER A 253 21.63 11.57 -26.26
C SER A 253 20.31 11.00 -26.79
N PHE A 254 19.92 9.82 -26.30
CA PHE A 254 18.61 9.23 -26.58
C PHE A 254 17.52 9.91 -25.73
N LEU A 255 16.35 10.10 -26.33
CA LEU A 255 15.21 10.73 -25.65
C LEU A 255 14.00 9.80 -25.60
N LEU A 256 13.27 9.85 -24.49
CA LEU A 256 11.97 9.25 -24.30
C LEU A 256 10.93 10.35 -24.04
N VAL A 257 10.17 10.72 -25.05
CA VAL A 257 9.31 11.92 -25.01
C VAL A 257 7.84 11.53 -25.06
N ASN A 258 7.02 12.17 -24.22
CA ASN A 258 5.55 12.07 -24.28
C ASN A 258 5.02 12.65 -25.60
N GLU A 259 3.98 12.03 -26.16
CA GLU A 259 3.38 12.52 -27.40
C GLU A 259 2.79 13.94 -27.29
N GLU A 260 2.29 14.31 -26.12
CA GLU A 260 1.75 15.66 -25.85
C GLU A 260 2.84 16.74 -25.84
N ASP A 261 4.06 16.36 -25.50
CA ASP A 261 5.21 17.27 -25.41
C ASP A 261 6.01 17.31 -26.71
N LEU A 262 5.83 16.32 -27.59
CA LEU A 262 6.52 16.23 -28.87
C LEU A 262 6.29 17.46 -29.77
N GLY A 263 5.09 18.06 -29.69
CA GLY A 263 4.74 19.27 -30.45
C GLY A 263 5.38 20.56 -29.90
N LYS A 264 5.99 20.49 -28.72
CA LYS A 264 6.60 21.65 -28.04
C LYS A 264 8.13 21.66 -28.15
N ILE A 265 8.74 20.61 -28.70
CA ILE A 265 10.20 20.43 -28.77
C ILE A 265 10.64 20.42 -30.25
N ASN A 266 11.67 21.20 -30.59
CA ASN A 266 12.19 21.27 -31.95
C ASN A 266 13.35 20.29 -32.17
N LEU A 267 13.01 19.02 -32.47
CA LEU A 267 13.99 17.95 -32.70
C LEU A 267 14.43 17.87 -34.17
N LYS A 268 15.32 18.77 -34.60
CA LYS A 268 15.95 18.70 -35.93
C LYS A 268 16.82 17.43 -36.04
N ASN A 269 16.76 16.72 -37.19
CA ASN A 269 17.56 15.52 -37.45
C ASN A 269 17.31 14.36 -36.46
N SER A 270 16.05 14.11 -36.13
CA SER A 270 15.63 13.04 -35.23
C SER A 270 15.10 11.80 -35.98
N ARG A 271 15.37 10.62 -35.42
CA ARG A 271 14.77 9.35 -35.86
C ARG A 271 13.96 8.76 -34.72
N VAL A 272 12.67 8.52 -34.97
CA VAL A 272 11.82 7.77 -34.04
C VAL A 272 12.14 6.29 -34.17
N LEU A 273 12.56 5.68 -33.07
CA LEU A 273 12.87 4.25 -32.97
C LEU A 273 11.60 3.42 -32.75
N GLY A 274 10.64 3.96 -31.98
CA GLY A 274 9.31 3.37 -31.86
C GLY A 274 8.41 4.11 -30.87
N LYS A 275 7.21 3.57 -30.66
CA LYS A 275 6.15 4.14 -29.81
C LYS A 275 5.58 3.09 -28.86
N SER A 276 5.32 3.47 -27.62
CA SER A 276 4.64 2.63 -26.62
C SER A 276 3.95 3.49 -25.58
N GLN A 277 2.67 3.23 -25.28
CA GLN A 277 1.94 3.85 -24.15
C GLN A 277 2.03 5.39 -24.07
N GLY A 278 1.91 6.07 -25.21
CA GLY A 278 2.00 7.54 -25.28
C GLY A 278 3.43 8.11 -25.26
N PHE A 279 4.46 7.26 -25.25
CA PHE A 279 5.86 7.65 -25.38
C PHE A 279 6.42 7.33 -26.75
N ARG A 280 7.35 8.18 -27.21
CA ARG A 280 8.19 7.94 -28.38
C ARG A 280 9.65 7.90 -27.97
N LEU A 281 10.36 6.88 -28.44
CA LEU A 281 11.80 6.76 -28.29
C LEU A 281 12.48 7.40 -29.50
N ILE A 282 13.38 8.34 -29.26
CA ILE A 282 14.00 9.16 -30.29
C ILE A 282 15.52 9.06 -30.18
N ALA A 283 16.16 8.79 -31.30
CA ALA A 283 17.60 8.81 -31.45
C ALA A 283 18.05 9.99 -32.32
N PRO A 284 19.24 10.55 -32.06
CA PRO A 284 19.89 11.47 -32.98
C PRO A 284 20.26 10.74 -34.27
N THR A 285 20.02 11.36 -35.42
CA THR A 285 20.58 10.81 -36.67
C THR A 285 22.08 11.10 -36.69
N SER A 286 22.90 10.05 -36.57
CA SER A 286 24.35 10.19 -36.75
C SER A 286 24.62 10.61 -38.21
N PRO A 287 25.56 11.55 -38.47
CA PRO A 287 25.99 11.88 -39.82
C PRO A 287 26.89 10.75 -40.35
N SER A 288 26.31 9.59 -40.67
CA SER A 288 26.77 8.59 -41.64
C SER A 288 26.12 7.22 -41.37
N SER A 289 25.10 6.89 -42.15
CA SER A 289 24.93 5.54 -42.66
C SER A 289 24.34 5.67 -44.06
N PRO A 290 24.98 5.10 -45.10
CA PRO A 290 24.56 5.31 -46.48
C PRO A 290 23.14 4.78 -46.66
N THR A 291 22.39 5.54 -47.44
CA THR A 291 21.21 5.13 -48.18
C THR A 291 21.33 3.68 -48.69
N ASN A 292 20.64 2.73 -48.03
CA ASN A 292 20.19 1.56 -48.74
C ASN A 292 18.93 1.96 -49.49
N LYS A 293 19.15 2.36 -50.75
CA LYS A 293 18.12 2.34 -51.79
C LYS A 293 17.60 0.91 -51.93
N LEU A 294 16.29 0.75 -51.86
CA LEU A 294 15.56 -0.19 -52.71
C LEU A 294 14.95 0.63 -53.84
#